data_AF-A0A7G9NTA7-F1
#
_entry.id   AF-A0A7G9NTA7-F1
#
_cell.length_a   1.000
_cell.length_b   1.000
_cell.length_c   1.000
_cell.angle_alpha   90.00
_cell.angle_beta   90.00
_cell.angle_gamma   90.00
#
_symmetry.space_group_name_H-M   'P 1'
#
loop_
_entity.id
_entity.type
_entity.pdbx_description
1 polymer ?
#
loop_
_entity_poly.entity_id
_entity_poly.type
_entity_poly.pdbx_seq_one_letter_code
_entity_poly.pdbx_strand_id
1 'polypeptide(L)'
;MPVKPRGSTFQAYFVFNKKRYRRSFPTQEQAEAWEEQSKRQLTEGLSVETAPKTPAGIDMKTLQAKVFDRYWRGTRSEAHARINSDDVANLIGYEVPVSSVTQLTIDYVVSELKRRNLSNATINRKLSALSKMLKFAEDRGWIDRRPKIERLRENTHRIRWMTNAEEETVLKTCRFLGFTDLADLVVVLTDTGMRLSEALKLHSKDIDSGMIRVWQNKADYPRSVPMTKRVREVVERRSGDGELFPKLTFDMAQHQWQRVRDIVGMAGDDQFVLHMLRHTCASRLVQRGVSLPVVKEFLGHKSIQTTMRYAHLAPRHLMDAVSVLEPATESGPSLSLAK
;
A
#
# COMPACT_ATOMS: atom_id res chain seq x y z
N MET A 1 -17.15 32.53 -27.59
CA MET A 1 -18.31 31.91 -26.93
C MET A 1 -18.16 32.06 -25.43
N PRO A 2 -19.15 32.66 -24.76
CA PRO A 2 -19.11 32.89 -23.32
C PRO A 2 -19.39 31.63 -22.49
N VAL A 3 -19.92 30.58 -23.14
CA VAL A 3 -19.92 29.21 -22.64
C VAL A 3 -18.78 28.42 -23.29
N LYS A 4 -18.03 27.64 -22.48
CA LYS A 4 -16.92 26.79 -22.94
C LYS A 4 -17.08 25.35 -22.43
N PRO A 5 -16.86 24.32 -23.27
CA PRO A 5 -16.83 22.93 -22.81
C PRO A 5 -15.64 22.68 -21.86
N ARG A 6 -15.87 21.88 -20.82
CA ARG A 6 -14.95 21.56 -19.73
C ARG A 6 -15.15 20.10 -19.29
N GLY A 7 -14.51 19.17 -20.00
CA GLY A 7 -14.71 17.73 -19.78
C GLY A 7 -16.16 17.33 -20.11
N SER A 8 -16.87 16.75 -19.14
CA SER A 8 -18.29 16.36 -19.25
C SER A 8 -19.28 17.48 -18.87
N THR A 9 -18.83 18.74 -18.82
CA THR A 9 -19.64 19.90 -18.39
C THR A 9 -19.39 21.11 -19.29
N PHE A 10 -20.26 22.13 -19.19
CA PHE A 10 -20.17 23.41 -19.88
C PHE A 10 -20.03 24.55 -18.88
N GLN A 11 -19.06 25.44 -19.04
CA GLN A 11 -18.81 26.56 -18.14
C GLN A 11 -19.23 27.88 -18.77
N ALA A 12 -20.20 28.56 -18.16
CA ALA A 12 -20.55 29.94 -18.43
C ALA A 12 -19.55 30.89 -17.78
N TYR A 13 -19.14 31.93 -18.52
CA TYR A 13 -18.21 32.96 -18.07
C TYR A 13 -18.55 34.32 -18.68
N PHE A 14 -18.67 35.34 -17.83
CA PHE A 14 -18.81 36.72 -18.28
C PHE A 14 -18.24 37.72 -17.26
N VAL A 15 -18.04 38.96 -17.69
CA VAL A 15 -17.56 40.07 -16.87
C VAL A 15 -18.61 41.17 -16.87
N PHE A 16 -18.95 41.68 -15.69
CA PHE A 16 -19.90 42.79 -15.49
C PHE A 16 -19.36 43.73 -14.41
N ASN A 17 -19.32 45.04 -14.67
CA ASN A 17 -18.74 46.05 -13.76
C ASN A 17 -17.38 45.65 -13.16
N LYS A 18 -16.44 45.22 -14.02
CA LYS A 18 -15.10 44.71 -13.65
C LYS A 18 -15.08 43.46 -12.76
N LYS A 19 -16.23 42.89 -12.40
CA LYS A 19 -16.36 41.64 -11.63
C LYS A 19 -16.57 40.46 -12.58
N ARG A 20 -15.89 39.35 -12.30
CA ARG A 20 -15.94 38.12 -13.10
C ARG A 20 -16.98 37.16 -12.51
N TYR A 21 -17.83 36.60 -13.37
CA TYR A 21 -18.85 35.63 -13.02
C TYR A 21 -18.56 34.33 -13.78
N ARG A 22 -18.61 33.18 -13.08
CA ARG A 22 -18.41 31.87 -13.69
C ARG A 22 -19.27 30.80 -13.03
N ARG A 23 -19.82 29.86 -13.79
CA ARG A 23 -20.56 28.69 -13.28
C ARG A 23 -20.53 27.54 -14.30
N SER A 24 -20.47 26.31 -13.82
CA SER A 24 -20.48 25.11 -14.67
C SER A 24 -21.82 24.38 -14.59
N PHE A 25 -22.23 23.79 -15.71
CA PHE A 25 -23.51 23.11 -15.89
C PHE A 25 -23.33 21.78 -16.65
N PRO A 26 -24.22 20.80 -16.43
CA PRO A 26 -24.23 19.55 -17.19
C PRO A 26 -24.43 19.73 -18.70
N THR A 27 -25.19 20.75 -19.11
CA THR A 27 -25.55 20.99 -20.52
C THR A 27 -25.17 22.40 -20.96
N GLN A 28 -24.95 22.57 -22.27
CA GLN A 28 -24.64 23.87 -22.86
C GLN A 28 -25.81 24.86 -22.68
N GLU A 29 -27.04 24.40 -22.93
CA GLU A 29 -28.26 25.21 -22.78
C GLU A 29 -28.43 25.77 -21.37
N GLN A 30 -28.17 24.97 -20.32
CA GLN A 30 -28.22 25.45 -18.94
C GLN A 30 -27.16 26.50 -18.63
N ALA A 31 -25.97 26.39 -19.24
CA ALA A 31 -24.91 27.38 -19.08
C ALA A 31 -25.26 28.70 -19.77
N GLU A 32 -25.82 28.63 -20.98
CA GLU A 32 -26.24 29.81 -21.75
C GLU A 32 -27.41 30.52 -21.07
N ALA A 33 -28.44 29.77 -20.64
CA ALA A 33 -29.60 30.31 -19.93
C ALA A 33 -29.21 31.03 -18.63
N TRP A 34 -28.30 30.44 -17.84
CA TRP A 34 -27.83 31.09 -16.61
C TRP A 34 -27.03 32.36 -16.91
N GLU A 35 -26.19 32.36 -17.93
CA GLU A 35 -25.42 33.54 -18.32
C GLU A 35 -26.34 34.70 -18.70
N GLU A 36 -27.32 34.44 -19.56
CA GLU A 36 -28.27 35.45 -20.05
C GLU A 36 -29.12 36.01 -18.90
N GLN A 37 -29.70 35.13 -18.08
CA GLN A 37 -30.46 35.52 -16.90
C GLN A 37 -29.61 36.34 -15.91
N SER A 38 -28.36 35.95 -15.71
CA SER A 38 -27.45 36.65 -14.79
C SER A 38 -27.07 38.04 -15.29
N LYS A 39 -26.78 38.20 -16.59
CA LYS A 39 -26.51 39.52 -17.16
C LYS A 39 -27.72 40.44 -17.06
N ARG A 40 -28.91 39.90 -17.28
CA ARG A 40 -30.17 40.64 -17.16
C ARG A 40 -30.39 41.14 -15.73
N GLN A 41 -30.26 40.26 -14.73
CA GLN A 41 -30.36 40.62 -13.31
C GLN A 41 -29.39 41.73 -12.92
N LEU A 42 -28.12 41.63 -13.33
CA LEU A 42 -27.11 42.65 -13.01
C LEU A 42 -27.38 44.00 -13.67
N THR A 43 -27.97 43.99 -14.87
CA THR A 43 -28.39 45.21 -15.59
C THR A 43 -29.58 45.87 -14.90
N GLU A 44 -30.48 45.08 -14.34
CA GLU A 44 -31.63 45.52 -13.53
C GLU A 44 -31.22 45.91 -12.08
N GLY A 45 -29.92 45.93 -11.76
CA GLY A 45 -29.39 46.26 -10.42
C GLY A 45 -29.61 45.17 -9.37
N LEU A 46 -30.11 44.00 -9.78
CA LEU A 46 -30.34 42.85 -8.92
C LEU A 46 -29.04 42.07 -8.72
N SER A 47 -28.86 41.51 -7.52
CA SER A 47 -27.73 40.62 -7.24
C SER A 47 -27.93 39.28 -7.95
N VAL A 48 -26.90 38.79 -8.63
CA VAL A 48 -26.87 37.44 -9.20
C VAL A 48 -26.34 36.46 -8.18
N GLU A 49 -27.07 35.36 -7.99
CA GLU A 49 -26.55 34.18 -7.33
C GLU A 49 -25.45 33.54 -8.22
N THR A 50 -24.20 33.91 -7.95
CA THR A 50 -23.06 33.09 -8.34
C THR A 50 -23.23 31.72 -7.69
N ALA A 51 -22.97 30.65 -8.44
CA ALA A 51 -23.09 29.24 -8.03
C ALA A 51 -22.74 28.98 -6.57
N PRO A 52 -23.35 27.94 -5.99
CA PRO A 52 -24.07 28.02 -4.73
C PRO A 52 -23.23 28.72 -3.65
N LYS A 53 -23.89 29.46 -2.75
CA LYS A 53 -23.35 29.62 -1.39
C LYS A 53 -22.77 28.26 -1.02
N THR A 54 -21.45 28.17 -0.83
CA THR A 54 -20.82 27.09 -0.06
C THR A 54 -21.83 26.77 1.04
N PRO A 55 -22.29 25.51 1.25
CA PRO A 55 -23.17 25.26 2.37
C PRO A 55 -22.50 25.91 3.56
N ALA A 56 -23.16 26.90 4.16
CA ALA A 56 -22.57 27.62 5.27
C ALA A 56 -22.12 26.57 6.29
N GLY A 57 -20.84 26.59 6.65
CA GLY A 57 -20.37 25.89 7.85
C GLY A 57 -20.02 24.41 7.73
N ILE A 58 -19.55 23.88 6.59
CA ILE A 58 -18.76 22.63 6.67
C ILE A 58 -17.33 22.97 7.08
N ASP A 59 -17.03 22.74 8.35
CA ASP A 59 -15.71 22.81 8.93
C ASP A 59 -14.91 21.52 8.70
N MET A 60 -13.62 21.58 9.02
CA MET A 60 -12.70 20.45 8.86
C MET A 60 -13.14 19.25 9.71
N LYS A 61 -13.69 19.48 10.91
CA LYS A 61 -14.20 18.45 11.82
C LYS A 61 -15.36 17.66 11.19
N THR A 62 -16.33 18.36 10.62
CA THR A 62 -17.49 17.77 9.97
C THR A 62 -17.07 16.99 8.74
N LEU A 63 -16.13 17.52 7.95
CA LEU A 63 -15.56 16.80 6.81
C LEU A 63 -14.88 15.50 7.23
N GLN A 64 -13.97 15.58 8.22
CA GLN A 64 -13.23 14.44 8.73
C GLN A 64 -14.19 13.35 9.23
N ALA A 65 -15.18 13.71 10.05
CA ALA A 65 -16.17 12.76 10.58
C ALA A 65 -16.95 12.05 9.46
N LYS A 66 -17.48 12.80 8.48
CA LYS A 66 -18.24 12.23 7.36
C LYS A 66 -17.38 11.31 6.48
N VAL A 67 -16.13 11.68 6.22
CA VAL A 67 -15.20 10.87 5.42
C VAL A 67 -14.82 9.61 6.18
N PHE A 68 -14.57 9.74 7.49
CA PHE A 68 -14.23 8.62 8.35
C PHE A 68 -15.36 7.59 8.40
N ASP A 69 -16.58 8.02 8.68
CA ASP A 69 -17.74 7.13 8.78
C ASP A 69 -18.03 6.43 7.45
N ARG A 70 -17.86 7.14 6.32
CA ARG A 70 -18.14 6.59 4.99
C ARG A 70 -17.09 5.61 4.49
N TYR A 71 -15.81 5.88 4.74
CA TYR A 71 -14.72 5.17 4.05
C TYR A 71 -13.81 4.35 4.98
N TRP A 72 -13.80 4.64 6.28
CA TRP A 72 -12.79 4.08 7.19
C TRP A 72 -13.37 3.33 8.38
N ARG A 73 -14.56 3.68 8.88
CA ARG A 73 -15.26 2.95 9.94
C ARG A 73 -15.52 1.50 9.53
N GLY A 74 -15.24 0.55 10.43
CA GLY A 74 -15.38 -0.89 10.21
C GLY A 74 -14.31 -1.49 9.29
N THR A 75 -13.36 -0.69 8.79
CA THR A 75 -12.28 -1.20 7.94
C THR A 75 -11.07 -1.62 8.78
N ARG A 76 -10.24 -2.54 8.28
CA ARG A 76 -8.97 -2.91 8.93
C ARG A 76 -8.00 -1.72 9.10
N SER A 77 -8.19 -0.65 8.34
CA SER A 77 -7.39 0.58 8.42
C SER A 77 -7.99 1.65 9.34
N GLU A 78 -9.09 1.37 10.02
CA GLU A 78 -9.86 2.35 10.81
C GLU A 78 -8.98 3.14 11.78
N ALA A 79 -8.21 2.46 12.63
CA ALA A 79 -7.35 3.11 13.62
C ALA A 79 -6.31 4.04 12.99
N HIS A 80 -5.58 3.55 11.97
CA HIS A 80 -4.59 4.35 11.26
C HIS A 80 -5.21 5.53 10.51
N ALA A 81 -6.38 5.32 9.91
CA ALA A 81 -7.11 6.38 9.23
C ALA A 81 -7.60 7.44 10.21
N ARG A 82 -8.02 7.05 11.42
CA ARG A 82 -8.38 7.97 12.49
C ARG A 82 -7.19 8.85 12.83
N ILE A 83 -6.08 8.24 13.24
CA ILE A 83 -4.85 8.95 13.64
C ILE A 83 -4.38 9.91 12.53
N ASN A 84 -4.35 9.43 11.27
CA ASN A 84 -3.83 10.24 10.17
C ASN A 84 -4.76 11.38 9.76
N SER A 85 -6.08 11.16 9.77
CA SER A 85 -7.07 12.19 9.43
C SER A 85 -7.23 13.22 10.55
N ASP A 86 -7.14 12.78 11.81
CA ASP A 86 -7.21 13.63 12.99
C ASP A 86 -6.02 14.57 13.08
N ASP A 87 -4.80 14.05 12.89
CA ASP A 87 -3.60 14.86 12.96
C ASP A 87 -3.58 15.99 11.92
N VAL A 88 -3.99 15.70 10.67
CA VAL A 88 -4.08 16.75 9.63
C VAL A 88 -5.25 17.71 9.88
N ALA A 89 -6.37 17.24 10.43
CA ALA A 89 -7.50 18.10 10.77
C ALA A 89 -7.15 19.05 11.93
N ASN A 90 -6.45 18.55 12.94
CA ASN A 90 -5.94 19.34 14.06
C ASN A 90 -4.94 20.41 13.59
N LEU A 91 -4.01 20.05 12.71
CA LEU A 91 -3.05 21.00 12.14
C LEU A 91 -3.72 22.12 11.35
N ILE A 92 -4.75 21.80 10.57
CA ILE A 92 -5.49 22.83 9.83
C ILE A 92 -6.36 23.67 10.78
N GLY A 93 -6.87 23.06 11.85
CA GLY A 93 -7.86 23.62 12.75
C GLY A 93 -9.24 23.01 12.46
N TYR A 94 -9.87 22.45 13.48
CA TYR A 94 -11.13 21.73 13.36
C TYR A 94 -12.30 22.59 12.85
N GLU A 95 -12.32 23.86 13.24
CA GLU A 95 -13.38 24.83 12.93
C GLU A 95 -13.12 25.57 11.61
N VAL A 96 -11.97 25.34 10.96
CA VAL A 96 -11.64 26.00 9.70
C VAL A 96 -12.61 25.55 8.61
N PRO A 97 -13.29 26.49 7.91
CA PRO A 97 -14.14 26.16 6.78
C PRO A 97 -13.35 25.43 5.70
N VAL A 98 -13.86 24.29 5.22
CA VAL A 98 -13.15 23.51 4.19
C VAL A 98 -12.87 24.32 2.93
N SER A 99 -13.75 25.28 2.60
CA SER A 99 -13.62 26.19 1.47
C SER A 99 -12.46 27.19 1.58
N SER A 100 -11.89 27.41 2.77
CA SER A 100 -10.73 28.28 2.95
C SER A 100 -9.39 27.51 2.90
N VAL A 101 -9.42 26.18 2.72
CA VAL A 101 -8.20 25.38 2.58
C VAL A 101 -7.55 25.67 1.24
N THR A 102 -6.39 26.33 1.28
CA THR A 102 -5.62 26.73 0.09
C THR A 102 -4.33 25.94 -0.04
N GLN A 103 -3.51 26.25 -1.05
CA GLN A 103 -2.17 25.70 -1.18
C GLN A 103 -1.29 26.06 0.03
N LEU A 104 -1.41 27.28 0.57
CA LEU A 104 -0.68 27.71 1.77
C LEU A 104 -1.00 26.85 3.00
N THR A 105 -2.26 26.41 3.13
CA THR A 105 -2.68 25.48 4.19
C THR A 105 -1.96 24.13 4.06
N ILE A 106 -1.83 23.61 2.83
CA ILE A 106 -1.10 22.35 2.59
C ILE A 106 0.39 22.51 2.92
N ASP A 107 1.00 23.61 2.49
CA ASP A 107 2.42 23.88 2.72
C ASP A 107 2.72 24.05 4.22
N TYR A 108 1.81 24.68 4.97
CA TYR A 108 1.86 24.75 6.43
C TYR A 108 1.81 23.36 7.08
N VAL A 109 0.83 22.52 6.70
CA VAL A 109 0.68 21.15 7.23
C VAL A 109 1.96 20.34 6.98
N VAL A 110 2.50 20.40 5.76
CA VAL A 110 3.75 19.69 5.42
C VAL A 110 4.93 20.20 6.24
N SER A 111 5.04 21.52 6.40
CA SER A 111 6.13 22.14 7.17
C SER A 111 6.07 21.72 8.64
N GLU A 112 4.89 21.71 9.25
CA GLU A 112 4.73 21.30 10.64
C GLU A 112 4.99 19.81 10.83
N LEU A 113 4.53 18.95 9.92
CA LEU A 113 4.85 17.52 9.95
C LEU A 113 6.36 17.24 9.81
N LYS A 114 7.09 18.09 9.05
CA LYS A 114 8.57 18.03 8.97
C LYS A 114 9.24 18.50 10.26
N ARG A 115 8.73 19.55 10.92
CA ARG A 115 9.25 20.02 12.22
C ARG A 115 9.15 18.95 13.30
N ARG A 116 8.14 18.08 13.21
CA ARG A 116 7.99 16.89 14.07
C ARG A 116 8.96 15.74 13.73
N ASN A 117 9.91 15.96 12.83
CA ASN A 117 10.91 14.98 12.40
C ASN A 117 10.32 13.64 11.90
N LEU A 118 9.14 13.69 11.27
CA LEU A 118 8.50 12.49 10.73
C LEU A 118 9.15 12.07 9.41
N SER A 119 9.21 10.76 9.17
CA SER A 119 9.70 10.23 7.88
C SER A 119 8.76 10.65 6.73
N ASN A 120 9.33 10.82 5.53
CA ASN A 120 8.55 11.19 4.33
C ASN A 120 7.38 10.23 4.06
N ALA A 121 7.55 8.93 4.35
CA ALA A 121 6.49 7.94 4.22
C ALA A 121 5.33 8.19 5.20
N THR A 122 5.65 8.53 6.46
CA THR A 122 4.64 8.90 7.46
C THR A 122 3.90 10.18 7.07
N ILE A 123 4.62 11.20 6.59
CA ILE A 123 4.02 12.43 6.07
C ILE A 123 3.08 12.12 4.89
N ASN A 124 3.53 11.32 3.92
CA ASN A 124 2.71 10.91 2.78
C ASN A 124 1.45 10.14 3.20
N ARG A 125 1.49 9.31 4.25
CA ARG A 125 0.30 8.63 4.79
C ARG A 125 -0.74 9.63 5.33
N LYS A 126 -0.29 10.64 6.08
CA LYS A 126 -1.14 11.74 6.58
C LYS A 126 -1.73 12.57 5.44
N LEU A 127 -0.90 12.96 4.48
CA LEU A 127 -1.33 13.66 3.27
C LEU A 127 -2.31 12.84 2.41
N SER A 128 -2.25 11.51 2.46
CA SER A 128 -3.25 10.66 1.79
C SER A 128 -4.62 10.73 2.44
N ALA A 129 -4.69 10.80 3.78
CA ALA A 129 -5.94 11.03 4.49
C ALA A 129 -6.54 12.40 4.12
N LEU A 130 -5.71 13.46 4.15
CA LEU A 130 -6.13 14.80 3.73
C LEU A 130 -6.60 14.83 2.27
N SER A 131 -5.87 14.18 1.36
CA SER A 131 -6.23 14.10 -0.05
C SER A 131 -7.59 13.43 -0.27
N LYS A 132 -7.90 12.38 0.50
CA LYS A 132 -9.20 11.70 0.47
C LYS A 132 -10.32 12.59 0.99
N MET A 133 -10.06 13.33 2.08
CA MET A 133 -11.02 14.28 2.65
C MET A 133 -11.34 15.40 1.67
N LEU A 134 -10.34 16.08 1.12
CA LEU A 134 -10.57 17.19 0.19
C LEU A 134 -11.16 16.72 -1.14
N LYS A 135 -10.83 15.50 -1.60
CA LYS A 135 -11.52 14.90 -2.75
C LYS A 135 -13.00 14.70 -2.46
N PHE A 136 -13.36 14.21 -1.27
CA PHE A 136 -14.76 14.06 -0.90
C PHE A 136 -15.49 15.41 -0.87
N ALA A 137 -14.85 16.47 -0.37
CA ALA A 137 -15.41 17.82 -0.40
C ALA A 137 -15.62 18.35 -1.83
N GLU A 138 -14.66 18.12 -2.73
CA GLU A 138 -14.75 18.46 -4.15
C GLU A 138 -15.89 17.70 -4.85
N ASP A 139 -15.96 16.37 -4.64
CA ASP A 139 -17.00 15.50 -5.20
C ASP A 139 -18.43 15.89 -4.72
N ARG A 140 -18.52 16.63 -3.60
CA ARG A 140 -19.79 17.14 -3.01
C ARG A 140 -20.08 18.60 -3.35
N GLY A 141 -19.20 19.27 -4.10
CA GLY A 141 -19.33 20.69 -4.42
C GLY A 141 -19.15 21.62 -3.22
N TRP A 142 -18.50 21.17 -2.14
CA TRP A 142 -18.18 22.03 -0.99
C TRP A 142 -16.95 22.90 -1.23
N ILE A 143 -16.11 22.50 -2.18
CA ILE A 143 -15.00 23.29 -2.70
C ILE A 143 -15.01 23.22 -4.23
N ASP A 144 -14.64 24.33 -4.89
CA ASP A 144 -14.54 24.40 -6.35
C ASP A 144 -13.42 23.51 -6.91
N ARG A 145 -12.28 23.49 -6.20
CA ARG A 145 -11.07 22.82 -6.65
C ARG A 145 -10.21 22.46 -5.45
N ARG A 146 -9.74 21.22 -5.43
CA ARG A 146 -8.77 20.76 -4.43
C ARG A 146 -7.37 21.36 -4.66
N PRO A 147 -6.67 21.85 -3.60
CA PRO A 147 -5.26 22.18 -3.65
C PRO A 147 -4.36 21.00 -4.06
N LYS A 148 -3.22 21.26 -4.68
CA LYS A 148 -2.32 20.19 -5.11
C LYS A 148 -1.56 19.67 -3.90
N ILE A 149 -1.65 18.37 -3.63
CA ILE A 149 -0.89 17.70 -2.58
C ILE A 149 0.25 16.95 -3.24
N GLU A 150 1.45 17.51 -3.15
CA GLU A 150 2.67 16.87 -3.66
C GLU A 150 3.16 15.81 -2.68
N ARG A 151 3.63 14.68 -3.23
CA ARG A 151 4.16 13.58 -2.42
C ARG A 151 5.64 13.78 -2.19
N LEU A 152 6.08 13.62 -0.96
CA LEU A 152 7.49 13.66 -0.61
C LEU A 152 8.17 12.41 -1.15
N ARG A 153 9.41 12.55 -1.63
CA ARG A 153 10.21 11.41 -2.08
C ARG A 153 10.49 10.49 -0.90
N GLU A 154 10.07 9.24 -1.00
CA GLU A 154 10.36 8.22 0.01
C GLU A 154 11.71 7.57 -0.31
N ASN A 155 12.56 7.42 0.71
CA ASN A 155 13.80 6.68 0.55
C ASN A 155 13.48 5.19 0.35
N THR A 156 14.04 4.60 -0.69
CA THR A 156 13.98 3.16 -0.90
C THR A 156 14.93 2.53 0.09
N HIS A 157 14.39 1.97 1.18
CA HIS A 157 15.22 1.26 2.14
C HIS A 157 15.75 -0.01 1.49
N ARG A 158 17.02 -0.36 1.75
CA ARG A 158 17.55 -1.68 1.39
C ARG A 158 16.65 -2.73 2.03
N ILE A 159 16.41 -3.83 1.31
CA ILE A 159 15.64 -4.93 1.88
C ILE A 159 16.58 -5.70 2.80
N ARG A 160 16.21 -5.83 4.06
CA ARG A 160 16.82 -6.77 4.99
C ARG A 160 16.30 -8.18 4.71
N TRP A 161 17.19 -9.16 4.75
CA TRP A 161 16.88 -10.58 4.80
C TRP A 161 17.82 -11.29 5.75
N MET A 162 17.43 -12.46 6.25
CA MET A 162 18.17 -13.24 7.23
C MET A 162 19.26 -14.08 6.56
N THR A 163 20.46 -14.10 7.13
CA THR A 163 21.51 -15.06 6.76
C THR A 163 21.21 -16.44 7.35
N ASN A 164 21.88 -17.48 6.85
CA ASN A 164 21.70 -18.83 7.41
C ASN A 164 22.16 -18.91 8.88
N ALA A 165 23.23 -18.21 9.25
CA ALA A 165 23.72 -18.16 10.63
C ALA A 165 22.73 -17.42 11.55
N GLU A 166 22.15 -16.31 11.08
CA GLU A 166 21.11 -15.60 11.84
C GLU A 166 19.87 -16.47 12.05
N GLU A 167 19.45 -17.20 11.01
CA GLU A 167 18.31 -18.12 11.13
C GLU A 167 18.56 -19.22 12.16
N GLU A 168 19.75 -19.82 12.13
CA GLU A 168 20.13 -20.84 13.10
C GLU A 168 20.10 -20.29 14.53
N THR A 169 20.68 -19.10 14.74
CA THR A 169 20.65 -18.40 16.03
C THR A 169 19.22 -18.10 16.49
N VAL A 170 18.37 -17.55 15.61
CA VAL A 170 16.96 -17.27 15.90
C VAL A 170 16.20 -18.53 16.31
N LEU A 171 16.36 -19.63 15.56
CA LEU A 171 15.68 -20.89 15.85
C LEU A 171 16.16 -21.51 17.17
N LYS A 172 17.47 -21.47 17.44
CA LYS A 172 18.04 -21.91 18.73
C LYS A 172 17.49 -21.09 19.89
N THR A 173 17.46 -19.76 19.76
CA THR A 173 16.92 -18.87 20.80
C THR A 173 15.42 -19.08 21.02
N CYS A 174 14.62 -19.26 19.96
CA CYS A 174 13.21 -19.58 20.11
C CYS A 174 13.01 -20.86 20.93
N ARG A 175 13.76 -21.93 20.63
CA ARG A 175 13.68 -23.21 21.35
C ARG A 175 14.15 -23.08 22.79
N PHE A 176 15.25 -22.36 23.03
CA PHE A 176 15.77 -22.11 24.38
C PHE A 176 14.75 -21.39 25.28
N LEU A 177 14.00 -20.43 24.72
CA LEU A 177 12.95 -19.70 25.45
C LEU A 177 11.62 -20.47 25.57
N GLY A 178 11.53 -21.69 25.01
CA GLY A 178 10.29 -22.45 24.96
C GLY A 178 9.26 -21.93 23.94
N PHE A 179 9.65 -21.05 23.03
CA PHE A 179 8.79 -20.53 21.95
C PHE A 179 8.75 -21.48 20.75
N THR A 180 8.37 -22.74 21.00
CA THR A 180 8.34 -23.79 19.97
C THR A 180 7.40 -23.44 18.80
N ASP A 181 6.22 -22.88 19.11
CA ASP A 181 5.26 -22.45 18.08
C ASP A 181 5.83 -21.32 17.20
N LEU A 182 6.58 -20.38 17.78
CA LEU A 182 7.27 -19.34 17.03
C LEU A 182 8.39 -19.93 16.17
N ALA A 183 9.18 -20.87 16.70
CA ALA A 183 10.25 -21.51 15.93
C ALA A 183 9.70 -22.18 14.66
N ASP A 184 8.58 -22.88 14.79
CA ASP A 184 7.86 -23.52 13.68
C ASP A 184 7.32 -22.48 12.69
N LEU A 185 6.72 -21.41 13.21
CA LEU A 185 6.23 -20.30 12.39
C LEU A 185 7.36 -19.63 11.60
N VAL A 186 8.54 -19.46 12.20
CA VAL A 186 9.73 -18.90 11.53
C VAL A 186 10.15 -19.76 10.35
N VAL A 187 10.17 -21.09 10.51
CA VAL A 187 10.45 -22.03 9.42
C VAL A 187 9.43 -21.89 8.30
N VAL A 188 8.13 -21.92 8.63
CA VAL A 188 7.04 -21.79 7.65
C VAL A 188 7.16 -20.48 6.88
N LEU A 189 7.30 -19.34 7.57
CA LEU A 189 7.37 -18.02 6.92
C LEU A 189 8.61 -17.88 6.02
N THR A 190 9.75 -18.41 6.45
CA THR A 190 11.02 -18.29 5.73
C THR A 190 11.05 -19.10 4.44
N ASP A 191 10.34 -20.24 4.40
CA ASP A 191 10.37 -21.15 3.24
C ASP A 191 9.20 -21.00 2.29
N THR A 192 8.03 -20.59 2.81
CA THR A 192 6.83 -20.41 1.99
C THR A 192 6.63 -18.96 1.56
N GLY A 193 7.35 -18.04 2.21
CA GLY A 193 7.18 -16.60 2.02
C GLY A 193 5.78 -16.11 2.39
N MET A 194 4.95 -16.87 3.11
CA MET A 194 3.60 -16.44 3.50
C MET A 194 3.64 -15.16 4.34
N ARG A 195 2.53 -14.41 4.35
CA ARG A 195 2.37 -13.34 5.34
C ARG A 195 2.11 -13.95 6.70
N LEU A 196 2.53 -13.26 7.76
CA LEU A 196 2.26 -13.64 9.15
C LEU A 196 0.77 -13.97 9.37
N SER A 197 -0.14 -13.10 8.93
CA SER A 197 -1.58 -13.33 9.07
C SER A 197 -2.13 -14.47 8.22
N GLU A 198 -1.45 -14.83 7.11
CA GLU A 198 -1.82 -16.00 6.31
C GLU A 198 -1.38 -17.28 7.04
N ALA A 199 -0.13 -17.32 7.52
CA ALA A 199 0.43 -18.48 8.22
C ALA A 199 -0.29 -18.78 9.53
N LEU A 200 -0.64 -17.75 10.32
CA LEU A 200 -1.37 -17.92 11.58
C LEU A 200 -2.81 -18.44 11.39
N LYS A 201 -3.41 -18.24 10.21
CA LYS A 201 -4.77 -18.70 9.88
C LYS A 201 -4.79 -19.97 9.01
N LEU A 202 -3.62 -20.57 8.80
CA LEU A 202 -3.50 -21.76 7.97
C LEU A 202 -4.16 -22.94 8.68
N HIS A 203 -5.09 -23.62 8.02
CA HIS A 203 -5.68 -24.86 8.53
C HIS A 203 -5.06 -26.09 7.88
N SER A 204 -5.11 -27.24 8.57
CA SER A 204 -4.67 -28.52 8.00
C SER A 204 -5.38 -28.85 6.68
N LYS A 205 -6.67 -28.49 6.54
CA LYS A 205 -7.46 -28.69 5.31
C LYS A 205 -6.97 -27.89 4.10
N ASP A 206 -6.18 -26.85 4.32
CA ASP A 206 -5.61 -26.03 3.25
C ASP A 206 -4.35 -26.68 2.65
N ILE A 207 -3.91 -27.80 3.21
CA ILE A 207 -2.68 -28.48 2.86
C ILE A 207 -3.03 -29.78 2.16
N ASP A 208 -2.53 -29.95 0.95
CA ASP A 208 -2.82 -31.11 0.12
C ASP A 208 -1.64 -31.39 -0.82
N SER A 209 -1.27 -32.66 -0.98
CA SER A 209 -0.32 -33.11 -2.00
C SER A 209 1.02 -32.35 -2.01
N GLY A 210 1.55 -32.02 -0.82
CA GLY A 210 2.81 -31.28 -0.67
C GLY A 210 2.70 -29.77 -0.93
N MET A 211 1.50 -29.25 -1.14
CA MET A 211 1.20 -27.85 -1.42
C MET A 211 0.38 -27.24 -0.29
N ILE A 212 0.63 -25.96 -0.01
CA ILE A 212 -0.20 -25.12 0.87
C ILE A 212 -1.05 -24.21 -0.01
N ARG A 213 -2.38 -24.32 0.10
CA ARG A 213 -3.32 -23.46 -0.63
C ARG A 213 -3.59 -22.20 0.20
N VAL A 214 -3.08 -21.07 -0.28
CA VAL A 214 -3.28 -19.77 0.38
C VAL A 214 -4.47 -19.07 -0.25
N TRP A 215 -5.59 -19.07 0.47
CA TRP A 215 -6.83 -18.43 0.06
C TRP A 215 -6.78 -16.91 0.22
N GLN A 216 -7.66 -16.23 -0.51
CA GLN A 216 -7.64 -14.79 -0.68
C GLN A 216 -7.75 -14.03 0.65
N ASN A 217 -6.74 -13.20 0.93
CA ASN A 217 -6.89 -12.03 1.80
C ASN A 217 -6.68 -10.77 0.97
N LYS A 218 -7.42 -9.70 1.31
CA LYS A 218 -7.49 -8.43 0.55
C LYS A 218 -6.08 -7.91 0.23
N ALA A 219 -5.79 -7.83 -1.08
CA ALA A 219 -4.52 -7.46 -1.72
C ALA A 219 -3.62 -8.60 -2.24
N ASP A 220 -4.00 -9.87 -2.12
CA ASP A 220 -3.27 -11.00 -2.73
C ASP A 220 -4.07 -11.81 -3.72
N TYR A 221 -3.33 -12.46 -4.63
CA TYR A 221 -3.86 -13.49 -5.51
C TYR A 221 -3.81 -14.86 -4.79
N PRO A 222 -4.87 -15.69 -4.91
CA PRO A 222 -4.82 -17.05 -4.41
C PRO A 222 -3.64 -17.78 -5.08
N ARG A 223 -2.93 -18.58 -4.29
CA ARG A 223 -1.75 -19.31 -4.77
C ARG A 223 -1.57 -20.63 -4.04
N SER A 224 -0.94 -21.58 -4.70
CA SER A 224 -0.44 -22.80 -4.09
C SER A 224 1.07 -22.68 -3.90
N VAL A 225 1.54 -22.92 -2.68
CA VAL A 225 2.96 -22.83 -2.35
C VAL A 225 3.49 -24.22 -2.05
N PRO A 226 4.50 -24.72 -2.78
CA PRO A 226 5.11 -26.02 -2.48
C PRO A 226 5.86 -25.97 -1.16
N MET A 227 5.78 -27.06 -0.40
CA MET A 227 6.47 -27.19 0.88
C MET A 227 7.89 -27.73 0.70
N THR A 228 8.85 -27.13 1.41
CA THR A 228 10.16 -27.77 1.64
C THR A 228 9.99 -28.95 2.60
N LYS A 229 11.02 -29.81 2.70
CA LYS A 229 11.02 -30.94 3.64
C LYS A 229 10.77 -30.47 5.09
N ARG A 230 11.43 -29.41 5.53
CA ARG A 230 11.27 -28.90 6.91
C ARG A 230 9.90 -28.27 7.17
N VAL A 231 9.28 -27.65 6.16
CA VAL A 231 7.88 -27.17 6.30
C VAL A 231 6.94 -28.36 6.41
N ARG A 232 7.17 -29.42 5.64
CA ARG A 232 6.38 -30.65 5.73
C ARG A 232 6.49 -31.29 7.11
N GLU A 233 7.69 -31.39 7.68
CA GLU A 233 7.90 -31.91 9.05
C GLU A 233 7.14 -31.08 10.11
N VAL A 234 7.14 -29.74 9.98
CA VAL A 234 6.36 -28.86 10.85
C VAL A 234 4.87 -29.14 10.69
N VAL A 235 4.40 -29.24 9.45
CA VAL A 235 3.00 -29.53 9.15
C VAL A 235 2.59 -30.89 9.72
N GLU A 236 3.31 -31.96 9.42
CA GLU A 236 3.00 -33.31 9.90
C GLU A 236 2.91 -33.38 11.42
N ARG A 237 3.84 -32.73 12.15
CA ARG A 237 3.82 -32.69 13.61
C ARG A 237 2.65 -31.89 14.19
N ARG A 238 2.17 -30.87 13.47
CA ARG A 238 1.13 -29.93 13.95
C ARG A 238 -0.26 -30.22 13.37
N SER A 239 -0.35 -31.08 12.36
CA SER A 239 -1.59 -31.44 11.68
C SER A 239 -2.58 -32.08 12.65
N GLY A 240 -3.82 -31.62 12.55
CA GLY A 240 -4.98 -32.12 13.29
C GLY A 240 -6.25 -31.43 12.78
N ASP A 241 -7.35 -31.53 13.53
CA ASP A 241 -8.64 -30.93 13.17
C ASP A 241 -8.68 -29.44 13.52
N GLY A 242 -7.90 -28.60 12.84
CA GLY A 242 -7.85 -27.18 13.20
C GLY A 242 -6.83 -26.33 12.45
N GLU A 243 -6.61 -25.15 13.03
CA GLU A 243 -5.52 -24.25 12.63
C GLU A 243 -4.18 -24.91 12.95
N LEU A 244 -3.16 -24.63 12.13
CA LEU A 244 -1.80 -25.14 12.34
C LEU A 244 -1.13 -24.48 13.56
N PHE A 245 -1.53 -23.25 13.91
CA PHE A 245 -0.98 -22.46 15.01
C PHE A 245 -2.07 -21.97 15.99
N PRO A 246 -2.87 -22.88 16.59
CA PRO A 246 -4.09 -22.51 17.30
C PRO A 246 -3.85 -21.71 18.60
N LYS A 247 -2.65 -21.82 19.18
CA LYS A 247 -2.26 -21.14 20.42
C LYS A 247 -1.46 -19.86 20.20
N LEU A 248 -1.04 -19.58 18.95
CA LEU A 248 -0.14 -18.47 18.66
C LEU A 248 -0.92 -17.34 17.99
N THR A 249 -1.33 -16.36 18.78
CA THR A 249 -1.98 -15.16 18.23
C THR A 249 -0.96 -14.23 17.56
N PHE A 250 -1.46 -13.27 16.78
CA PHE A 250 -0.61 -12.26 16.14
C PHE A 250 0.23 -11.48 17.17
N ASP A 251 -0.40 -11.01 18.24
CA ASP A 251 0.28 -10.21 19.27
C ASP A 251 1.28 -11.05 20.07
N MET A 252 0.94 -12.32 20.34
CA MET A 252 1.88 -13.25 20.96
C MET A 252 3.11 -13.48 20.09
N ALA A 253 2.93 -13.70 18.78
CA ALA A 253 4.04 -13.87 17.84
C ALA A 253 4.93 -12.62 17.79
N GLN A 254 4.34 -11.42 17.76
CA GLN A 254 5.09 -10.16 17.80
C GLN A 254 5.88 -9.99 19.10
N HIS A 255 5.26 -10.26 20.24
CA HIS A 255 5.90 -10.12 21.55
C HIS A 255 7.02 -11.14 21.75
N GLN A 256 6.81 -12.40 21.37
CA GLN A 256 7.85 -13.43 21.43
C GLN A 256 9.00 -13.11 20.46
N TRP A 257 8.70 -12.64 19.25
CA TRP A 257 9.71 -12.18 18.30
C TRP A 257 10.53 -11.01 18.85
N GLN A 258 9.89 -10.05 19.53
CA GLN A 258 10.58 -8.93 20.16
C GLN A 258 11.63 -9.42 21.17
N ARG A 259 11.26 -10.36 22.04
CA ARG A 259 12.19 -10.95 23.01
C ARG A 259 13.34 -11.67 22.33
N VAL A 260 13.07 -12.43 21.26
CA VAL A 260 14.12 -13.10 20.47
C VAL A 260 15.04 -12.06 19.85
N ARG A 261 14.48 -11.03 19.21
CA ARG A 261 15.22 -9.92 18.58
C ARG A 261 16.19 -9.25 19.56
N ASP A 262 15.75 -9.03 20.79
CA ASP A 262 16.57 -8.41 21.82
C ASP A 262 17.74 -9.33 22.23
N ILE A 263 17.48 -10.63 22.45
CA ILE A 263 18.49 -11.62 22.85
C ILE A 263 19.53 -11.87 21.76
N VAL A 264 19.13 -11.89 20.50
CA VAL A 264 20.06 -12.10 19.37
C VAL A 264 20.80 -10.82 18.97
N GLY A 265 20.66 -9.73 19.73
CA GLY A 265 21.38 -8.47 19.52
C GLY A 265 20.88 -7.66 18.32
N MET A 266 19.64 -7.88 17.87
CA MET A 266 19.05 -7.23 16.69
C MET A 266 18.04 -6.14 17.04
N ALA A 267 18.00 -5.69 18.30
CA ALA A 267 17.08 -4.63 18.74
C ALA A 267 17.27 -3.30 18.00
N GLY A 268 18.50 -3.01 17.54
CA GLY A 268 18.81 -1.81 16.75
C GLY A 268 18.55 -1.93 15.25
N ASP A 269 18.12 -3.10 14.76
CA ASP A 269 17.74 -3.30 13.35
C ASP A 269 16.21 -3.22 13.21
N ASP A 270 15.72 -2.04 12.83
CA ASP A 270 14.30 -1.75 12.62
C ASP A 270 13.65 -2.66 11.55
N GLN A 271 14.46 -3.28 10.68
CA GLN A 271 13.98 -4.18 9.65
C GLN A 271 14.01 -5.66 10.08
N PHE A 272 14.54 -5.98 11.26
CA PHE A 272 14.55 -7.32 11.84
C PHE A 272 13.19 -7.68 12.48
N VAL A 273 12.14 -7.68 11.65
CA VAL A 273 10.75 -7.96 12.04
C VAL A 273 10.23 -9.24 11.39
N LEU A 274 9.15 -9.84 11.87
CA LEU A 274 8.60 -11.09 11.29
C LEU A 274 8.34 -11.01 9.77
N HIS A 275 7.97 -9.83 9.23
CA HIS A 275 7.77 -9.68 7.78
C HIS A 275 9.06 -9.85 6.97
N MET A 276 10.23 -9.65 7.58
CA MET A 276 11.53 -9.89 6.97
C MET A 276 11.73 -11.35 6.57
N LEU A 277 11.09 -12.31 7.25
CA LEU A 277 11.16 -13.73 6.86
C LEU A 277 10.61 -13.99 5.46
N ARG A 278 9.58 -13.23 5.04
CA ARG A 278 9.09 -13.24 3.66
C ARG A 278 10.09 -12.61 2.69
N HIS A 279 10.80 -11.56 3.10
CA HIS A 279 11.91 -11.02 2.32
C HIS A 279 13.04 -12.05 2.18
N THR A 280 13.33 -12.82 3.23
CA THR A 280 14.30 -13.92 3.20
C THR A 280 13.94 -14.99 2.18
N CYS A 281 12.68 -15.43 2.15
CA CYS A 281 12.19 -16.34 1.11
C CYS A 281 12.47 -15.78 -0.30
N ALA A 282 12.03 -14.55 -0.55
CA ALA A 282 12.17 -13.88 -1.84
C ALA A 282 13.63 -13.71 -2.27
N SER A 283 14.47 -13.20 -1.37
CA SER A 283 15.90 -13.00 -1.60
C SER A 283 16.59 -14.31 -1.93
N ARG A 284 16.30 -15.38 -1.19
CA ARG A 284 16.88 -16.72 -1.41
C ARG A 284 16.48 -17.32 -2.75
N LEU A 285 15.22 -17.17 -3.16
CA LEU A 285 14.77 -17.64 -4.48
C LEU A 285 15.51 -16.89 -5.59
N VAL A 286 15.57 -15.56 -5.52
CA VAL A 286 16.24 -14.74 -6.54
C VAL A 286 17.74 -15.01 -6.58
N GLN A 287 18.42 -15.10 -5.43
CA GLN A 287 19.84 -15.44 -5.34
C GLN A 287 20.18 -16.81 -5.92
N ARG A 288 19.21 -17.73 -5.95
CA ARG A 288 19.35 -19.06 -6.57
C ARG A 288 18.90 -19.10 -8.03
N GLY A 289 18.76 -17.94 -8.66
CA GLY A 289 18.46 -17.83 -10.09
C GLY A 289 16.99 -18.00 -10.46
N VAL A 290 16.06 -18.08 -9.50
CA VAL A 290 14.63 -18.15 -9.80
C VAL A 290 14.19 -16.81 -10.40
N SER A 291 13.52 -16.87 -11.56
CA SER A 291 13.12 -15.67 -12.30
C SER A 291 12.08 -14.84 -11.51
N LEU A 292 12.15 -13.51 -11.64
CA LEU A 292 11.25 -12.60 -10.93
C LEU A 292 9.75 -12.85 -11.21
N PRO A 293 9.31 -13.27 -12.41
CA PRO A 293 7.92 -13.67 -12.63
C PRO A 293 7.50 -14.86 -11.76
N VAL A 294 8.34 -15.89 -11.65
CA VAL A 294 8.07 -17.06 -10.79
C VAL A 294 8.05 -16.65 -9.32
N VAL A 295 9.00 -15.81 -8.88
CA VAL A 295 9.01 -15.30 -7.49
C VAL A 295 7.76 -14.44 -7.20
N LYS A 296 7.28 -13.65 -8.16
CA LYS A 296 6.03 -12.88 -8.04
C LYS A 296 4.84 -13.82 -7.79
N GLU A 297 4.74 -14.89 -8.55
CA GLU A 297 3.67 -15.89 -8.42
C GLU A 297 3.77 -16.65 -7.10
N PHE A 298 4.95 -17.15 -6.76
CA PHE A 298 5.24 -17.88 -5.52
C PHE A 298 4.86 -17.07 -4.27
N LEU A 299 5.15 -15.76 -4.29
CA LEU A 299 4.80 -14.86 -3.19
C LEU A 299 3.36 -14.32 -3.28
N GLY A 300 2.69 -14.43 -4.43
CA GLY A 300 1.35 -13.87 -4.65
C GLY A 300 1.32 -12.35 -4.85
N HIS A 301 2.43 -11.73 -5.27
CA HIS A 301 2.46 -10.28 -5.51
C HIS A 301 1.57 -9.88 -6.68
N LYS A 302 0.71 -8.88 -6.44
CA LYS A 302 -0.17 -8.34 -7.50
C LYS A 302 0.59 -7.69 -8.63
N SER A 303 1.56 -6.85 -8.28
CA SER A 303 2.39 -6.14 -9.25
C SER A 303 3.80 -6.70 -9.25
N ILE A 304 4.37 -6.87 -10.43
CA ILE A 304 5.79 -7.22 -10.58
C ILE A 304 6.70 -6.18 -9.92
N GLN A 305 6.27 -4.92 -9.84
CA GLN A 305 7.03 -3.84 -9.19
C GLN A 305 7.35 -4.14 -7.72
N THR A 306 6.50 -4.91 -7.03
CA THR A 306 6.79 -5.35 -5.66
C THR A 306 7.95 -6.34 -5.63
N THR A 307 8.02 -7.25 -6.61
CA THR A 307 9.11 -8.24 -6.75
C THR A 307 10.38 -7.62 -7.35
N MET A 308 10.27 -6.56 -8.16
CA MET A 308 11.43 -5.87 -8.73
C MET A 308 12.40 -5.33 -7.67
N ARG A 309 11.94 -5.15 -6.43
CA ARG A 309 12.81 -4.76 -5.31
C ARG A 309 13.93 -5.77 -5.05
N TYR A 310 13.74 -7.05 -5.40
CA TYR A 310 14.76 -8.09 -5.24
C TYR A 310 15.66 -8.27 -6.47
N ALA A 311 15.39 -7.58 -7.59
CA ALA A 311 16.07 -7.81 -8.87
C ALA A 311 17.60 -7.69 -8.79
N HIS A 312 18.10 -6.80 -7.93
CA HIS A 312 19.53 -6.60 -7.71
C HIS A 312 20.25 -7.79 -7.06
N LEU A 313 19.51 -8.74 -6.50
CA LEU A 313 20.03 -9.98 -5.91
C LEU A 313 20.17 -11.12 -6.93
N ALA A 314 19.66 -10.93 -8.15
CA ALA A 314 19.75 -11.95 -9.18
C ALA A 314 21.22 -12.19 -9.54
N PRO A 315 21.64 -13.46 -9.67
CA PRO A 315 22.97 -13.78 -10.18
C PRO A 315 23.24 -13.07 -11.51
N ARG A 316 24.38 -12.39 -11.62
CA ARG A 316 24.77 -11.68 -12.83
C ARG A 316 25.48 -12.63 -13.79
N HIS A 317 24.71 -13.48 -14.46
CA HIS A 317 25.24 -14.37 -15.48
C HIS A 317 25.18 -13.73 -16.87
N LEU A 318 25.90 -12.62 -17.05
CA LEU A 318 25.95 -11.96 -18.36
C LEU A 318 26.56 -12.87 -19.44
N MET A 319 27.49 -13.76 -19.06
CA MET A 319 28.07 -14.75 -19.98
C MET A 319 27.11 -15.89 -20.32
N ASP A 320 26.30 -16.38 -19.37
CA ASP A 320 25.28 -17.41 -19.66
C ASP A 320 24.14 -16.84 -20.53
N ALA A 321 23.90 -15.53 -20.49
CA ALA A 321 22.96 -14.88 -21.39
C ALA A 321 23.47 -14.84 -22.84
N VAL A 322 24.78 -14.68 -23.03
CA VAL A 322 25.41 -14.71 -24.37
C VAL A 322 25.42 -16.14 -24.92
N SER A 323 25.71 -17.15 -24.09
CA SER A 323 25.75 -18.55 -24.55
C SER A 323 24.41 -19.08 -25.05
N VAL A 324 23.28 -18.52 -24.60
CA VAL A 324 21.94 -18.84 -25.13
C VAL A 324 21.70 -18.24 -26.52
N LEU A 325 22.44 -17.21 -26.90
CA LEU A 325 22.39 -16.60 -28.24
C LEU A 325 23.33 -17.29 -29.24
N GLU A 326 24.32 -18.04 -28.73
CA GLU A 326 25.21 -18.81 -29.58
C GLU A 326 24.42 -19.96 -30.23
N PRO A 327 24.54 -20.17 -31.55
CA PRO A 327 23.89 -21.28 -32.22
C PRO A 327 24.40 -22.59 -31.62
N ALA A 328 23.48 -23.52 -31.34
CA ALA A 328 23.84 -24.86 -30.89
C ALA A 328 24.83 -25.45 -31.90
N THR A 329 26.07 -25.66 -31.49
CA THR A 329 27.07 -26.29 -32.34
C THR A 329 26.56 -27.68 -32.70
N GLU A 330 26.28 -27.89 -33.98
CA GLU A 330 25.92 -29.18 -34.53
C GLU A 330 27.04 -30.17 -34.21
N SER A 331 26.85 -30.94 -33.15
CA SER A 331 27.62 -32.15 -32.91
C SER A 331 27.09 -33.17 -33.91
N GLY A 332 27.71 -33.19 -35.09
CA GLY A 332 27.47 -34.23 -36.09
C GLY A 332 27.63 -35.62 -35.48
N PRO A 333 26.84 -36.62 -35.91
CA PRO A 333 26.90 -37.95 -35.36
C PRO A 333 28.30 -38.54 -35.63
N SER A 334 29.04 -38.85 -34.57
CA SER A 334 30.21 -39.71 -34.66
C SER A 334 29.73 -41.11 -35.07
N LEU A 335 29.74 -41.35 -36.38
CA LEU A 335 29.60 -42.67 -36.97
C LEU A 335 30.57 -43.64 -36.29
N SER A 336 29.99 -44.66 -35.66
CA SER A 336 30.72 -45.86 -35.30
C SER A 336 31.28 -46.48 -36.57
N LEU A 337 32.60 -46.53 -36.67
CA LEU A 337 33.29 -47.43 -37.58
C LEU A 337 33.76 -48.62 -36.76
N ALA A 338 33.02 -49.72 -36.93
CA ALA A 338 33.46 -51.05 -36.57
C ALA A 338 34.76 -51.39 -37.32
N LYS A 339 35.73 -51.92 -36.59
CA LYS A 339 36.51 -53.11 -36.95
C LYS A 339 37.09 -53.76 -35.71
#